data_AF-A0A1A3PE12-F1
#
_entry.id   AF-A0A1A3PE12-F1
#
_cell.length_a   1.000
_cell.length_b   1.000
_cell.length_c   1.000
_cell.angle_alpha   90.00
_cell.angle_beta   90.00
_cell.angle_gamma   90.00
#
_symmetry.space_group_name_H-M   'P 1'
#
loop_
_entity.id
_entity.type
_entity.pdbx_description
1 polymer ?
#
loop_
_entity_poly.entity_id
_entity_poly.type
_entity_poly.pdbx_seq_one_letter_code
_entity_poly.pdbx_strand_id
1 'polypeptide(L)'
;MFIDGVRRNSALITAPVTIHLGDADGIPVTLVPGGPREETVRTAVEPEADDEDNWDELAETDPDVARAGRAVAARRRELDITQRSLARDKVINAGTLIAFEKGRSWPRRGTLAKLEEVLNWPAGTITRIRNGGSVAVGNEVTEVLTDTVQAPLMAEAVELAMHSIGTAVSALPDPSDPGFTRQATPILANLRQLETVAANAARNARGTPSVVLALSAVRRRYNELMLRAAESPSATLGQRVYGARHSAELSVEEAANAAGVSTETLLDAEAERPVPPDAVAAINTLIAQLAMS
;
A
#
# COMPACT_ATOMS: atom_id res chain seq x y z
N MET A 1 -19.86 -9.57 37.48
CA MET A 1 -19.29 -9.10 38.77
C MET A 1 -20.17 -9.61 39.90
N PHE A 2 -19.67 -9.68 41.11
CA PHE A 2 -20.44 -10.03 42.31
C PHE A 2 -20.55 -8.80 43.22
N ILE A 3 -21.74 -8.55 43.73
CA ILE A 3 -22.02 -7.47 44.68
C ILE A 3 -22.75 -8.14 45.85
N ASP A 4 -22.23 -7.99 47.06
CA ASP A 4 -22.73 -8.67 48.26
C ASP A 4 -22.88 -10.20 48.07
N GLY A 5 -21.92 -10.80 47.37
CA GLY A 5 -21.91 -12.25 47.06
C GLY A 5 -22.86 -12.71 45.96
N VAL A 6 -23.67 -11.82 45.36
CA VAL A 6 -24.63 -12.16 44.30
C VAL A 6 -24.10 -11.74 42.93
N ARG A 7 -24.15 -12.65 41.95
CA ARG A 7 -23.73 -12.35 40.58
C ARG A 7 -24.66 -11.33 39.92
N ARG A 8 -24.10 -10.21 39.48
CA ARG A 8 -24.79 -9.14 38.75
C ARG A 8 -24.08 -8.87 37.42
N ASN A 9 -24.87 -8.59 36.39
CA ASN A 9 -24.36 -8.20 35.07
C ASN A 9 -24.24 -6.67 34.90
N SER A 10 -24.95 -5.90 35.72
CA SER A 10 -24.86 -4.43 35.78
C SER A 10 -25.26 -3.92 37.18
N ALA A 11 -24.77 -2.73 37.54
CA ALA A 11 -25.15 -2.04 38.76
C ALA A 11 -25.00 -0.52 38.58
N LEU A 12 -25.92 0.25 39.16
CA LEU A 12 -25.85 1.71 39.22
C LEU A 12 -25.05 2.12 40.46
N ILE A 13 -24.07 3.02 40.31
CA ILE A 13 -23.18 3.45 41.40
C ILE A 13 -23.51 4.90 41.75
N THR A 14 -24.25 5.09 42.84
CA THR A 14 -24.63 6.41 43.36
C THR A 14 -23.93 6.75 44.68
N ALA A 15 -23.18 5.81 45.24
CA ALA A 15 -22.38 5.90 46.45
C ALA A 15 -21.16 4.96 46.31
N PRO A 16 -20.16 5.01 47.20
CA PRO A 16 -19.07 4.02 47.23
C PRO A 16 -19.62 2.58 47.27
N VAL A 17 -19.21 1.75 46.31
CA VAL A 17 -19.61 0.32 46.23
C VAL A 17 -18.38 -0.54 45.97
N THR A 18 -18.28 -1.67 46.68
CA THR A 18 -17.25 -2.70 46.45
C THR A 18 -17.85 -3.86 45.66
N ILE A 19 -17.20 -4.23 44.56
CA ILE A 19 -17.57 -5.37 43.72
C ILE A 19 -16.45 -6.41 43.73
N HIS A 20 -16.81 -7.69 43.64
CA HIS A 20 -15.86 -8.80 43.51
C HIS A 20 -15.85 -9.32 42.06
N LEU A 21 -14.65 -9.53 41.51
CA LEU A 21 -14.45 -9.99 40.13
C LEU A 21 -14.03 -11.46 40.11
N GLY A 22 -14.60 -12.24 39.19
CA GLY A 22 -14.38 -13.69 39.08
C GLY A 22 -15.47 -14.50 39.78
N ASP A 23 -15.48 -14.46 41.11
CA ASP A 23 -16.46 -15.13 41.98
C ASP A 23 -16.88 -14.22 43.16
N ALA A 24 -17.67 -14.76 44.10
CA ALA A 24 -18.22 -14.01 45.25
C ALA A 24 -17.15 -13.56 46.27
N ASP A 25 -16.02 -14.27 46.35
CA ASP A 25 -14.88 -14.00 47.24
C ASP A 25 -13.65 -13.53 46.44
N GLY A 26 -13.87 -13.08 45.20
CA GLY A 26 -12.82 -12.71 44.25
C GLY A 26 -12.15 -11.38 44.56
N ILE A 27 -11.46 -10.79 43.58
CA ILE A 27 -10.70 -9.54 43.81
C ILE A 27 -11.66 -8.39 44.12
N PRO A 28 -11.56 -7.73 45.29
CA PRO A 28 -12.43 -6.61 45.65
C PRO A 28 -11.98 -5.32 44.94
N VAL A 29 -12.92 -4.64 44.29
CA VAL A 29 -12.71 -3.35 43.62
C VAL A 29 -13.74 -2.36 44.15
N THR A 30 -13.26 -1.26 44.75
CA THR A 30 -14.13 -0.20 45.29
C THR A 30 -14.24 0.95 44.31
N LEU A 31 -15.48 1.31 43.98
CA LEU A 31 -15.82 2.37 43.03
C LEU A 31 -16.48 3.51 43.79
N VAL A 32 -15.95 4.73 43.64
CA VAL A 32 -16.47 5.95 44.30
C VAL A 32 -16.84 6.97 43.22
N PRO A 33 -18.09 7.45 43.16
CA PRO A 33 -18.47 8.51 42.22
C PRO A 33 -17.73 9.82 42.52
N GLY A 34 -17.02 10.37 41.53
CA GLY A 34 -16.37 11.69 41.61
C GLY A 34 -17.29 12.79 41.11
N GLY A 35 -17.37 13.91 41.84
CA GLY A 35 -18.13 15.10 41.41
C GLY A 35 -17.45 15.89 40.28
N PRO A 36 -18.18 16.75 39.54
CA PRO A 36 -17.60 17.59 38.50
C PRO A 36 -16.80 18.74 39.13
N ARG A 37 -15.60 19.04 38.60
CA ARG A 37 -14.71 20.11 39.09
C ARG A 37 -14.76 21.32 38.15
N GLU A 38 -15.19 22.47 38.69
CA GLU A 38 -15.03 23.82 38.13
C GLU A 38 -13.75 24.50 38.67
N GLU A 39 -13.18 25.39 37.85
CA GLU A 39 -12.00 26.23 38.10
C GLU A 39 -12.06 27.05 39.40
N THR A 40 -10.91 27.25 40.06
CA THR A 40 -10.55 28.55 40.67
C THR A 40 -9.06 28.62 41.01
N VAL A 41 -8.46 29.72 40.57
CA VAL A 41 -7.11 30.21 40.88
C VAL A 41 -7.08 30.85 42.28
N ARG A 42 -6.00 30.66 43.07
CA ARG A 42 -5.27 31.74 43.79
C ARG A 42 -4.10 31.27 44.70
N THR A 43 -2.90 31.69 44.28
CA THR A 43 -1.81 32.38 45.00
C THR A 43 -1.11 31.77 46.24
N ALA A 44 0.16 31.43 46.00
CA ALA A 44 1.41 31.94 46.61
C ALA A 44 1.70 31.68 48.10
N VAL A 45 2.74 30.87 48.37
CA VAL A 45 3.82 31.13 49.35
C VAL A 45 5.09 30.34 48.93
N GLU A 46 6.23 31.03 48.81
CA GLU A 46 7.60 30.52 49.03
C GLU A 46 8.14 31.26 50.29
N PRO A 47 9.17 30.79 51.06
CA PRO A 47 10.35 30.04 50.57
C PRO A 47 10.94 28.92 51.48
N GLU A 48 11.77 28.10 50.81
CA GLU A 48 13.04 27.43 51.21
C GLU A 48 13.15 26.51 52.45
N ALA A 49 13.50 25.23 52.19
CA ALA A 49 14.78 24.62 52.58
C ALA A 49 14.96 23.25 51.88
N ASP A 50 16.19 22.94 51.47
CA ASP A 50 16.63 21.69 50.83
C ASP A 50 16.09 20.44 51.51
N ASP A 51 15.27 19.67 50.78
CA ASP A 51 15.13 18.23 50.96
C ASP A 51 14.93 17.58 49.58
N GLU A 52 15.69 16.51 49.36
CA GLU A 52 15.75 15.69 48.16
C GLU A 52 14.39 15.02 47.87
N ASP A 53 13.44 15.75 47.28
CA ASP A 53 12.12 15.22 46.97
C ASP A 53 11.76 15.29 45.47
N ASN A 54 11.66 14.10 44.89
CA ASN A 54 10.45 13.63 44.21
C ASN A 54 9.82 14.56 43.15
N TRP A 55 10.52 14.76 42.02
CA TRP A 55 9.95 15.36 40.80
C TRP A 55 9.33 14.32 39.85
N ASP A 56 8.66 13.28 40.38
CA ASP A 56 7.86 12.32 39.60
C ASP A 56 6.36 12.68 39.61
N GLU A 57 6.02 13.98 39.70
CA GLU A 57 4.65 14.48 39.63
C GLU A 57 4.38 15.13 38.26
N LEU A 58 3.75 14.33 37.36
CA LEU A 58 3.01 14.75 36.17
C LEU A 58 3.79 15.58 35.12
N ALA A 59 4.95 15.10 34.65
CA ALA A 59 5.41 15.48 33.32
C ALA A 59 4.43 14.93 32.28
N GLU A 60 3.45 15.76 31.92
CA GLU A 60 2.51 15.56 30.83
C GLU A 60 3.29 15.04 29.62
N THR A 61 3.17 13.72 29.37
CA THR A 61 4.05 13.04 28.43
C THR A 61 3.53 13.36 27.05
N ASP A 62 4.23 14.23 26.30
CA ASP A 62 3.83 14.59 24.94
C ASP A 62 3.59 13.29 24.13
N PRO A 63 2.35 13.02 23.69
CA PRO A 63 2.00 11.74 23.05
C PRO A 63 2.81 11.51 21.76
N ASP A 64 3.25 12.58 21.10
CA ASP A 64 4.07 12.53 19.90
C ASP A 64 5.53 12.14 20.23
N VAL A 65 6.06 12.69 21.32
CA VAL A 65 7.40 12.34 21.83
C VAL A 65 7.41 10.91 22.35
N ALA A 66 6.37 10.49 23.07
CA ALA A 66 6.19 9.11 23.52
C ALA A 66 6.11 8.12 22.35
N ARG A 67 5.47 8.50 21.24
CA ARG A 67 5.40 7.67 20.02
C ARG A 67 6.79 7.42 19.44
N ALA A 68 7.58 8.47 19.25
CA ALA A 68 8.94 8.39 18.75
C ALA A 68 9.87 7.64 19.71
N GLY A 69 9.76 7.89 21.02
CA GLY A 69 10.53 7.20 22.06
C GLY A 69 10.27 5.68 22.09
N ARG A 70 9.00 5.26 22.00
CA ARG A 70 8.62 3.84 21.90
C ARG A 70 9.19 3.18 20.64
N ALA A 71 9.14 3.86 19.50
CA ALA A 71 9.67 3.34 18.24
C ALA A 71 11.19 3.15 18.31
N VAL A 72 11.91 4.13 18.85
CA VAL A 72 13.37 4.05 19.08
C VAL A 72 13.71 2.88 20.02
N ALA A 73 12.97 2.74 21.12
CA ALA A 73 13.18 1.64 22.06
C ALA A 73 12.92 0.27 21.42
N ALA A 74 11.86 0.14 20.61
CA ALA A 74 11.54 -1.08 19.88
C ALA A 74 12.66 -1.46 18.92
N ARG A 75 13.06 -0.54 18.04
CA ARG A 75 14.12 -0.77 17.06
C ARG A 75 15.47 -1.11 17.71
N ARG A 76 15.79 -0.44 18.81
CA ARG A 76 17.00 -0.72 19.56
C ARG A 76 17.03 -2.16 20.09
N ARG A 77 15.90 -2.67 20.59
CA ARG A 77 15.78 -4.06 21.03
C ARG A 77 15.84 -5.05 19.87
N GLU A 78 15.27 -4.72 18.72
CA GLU A 78 15.36 -5.56 17.50
C GLU A 78 16.81 -5.75 17.01
N LEU A 79 17.67 -4.74 17.22
CA LEU A 79 19.07 -4.77 16.83
C LEU A 79 20.00 -5.29 17.96
N ASP A 80 19.43 -5.78 19.07
CA ASP A 80 20.16 -6.20 20.27
C ASP A 80 21.10 -5.12 20.85
N ILE A 81 20.76 -3.85 20.63
CA ILE A 81 21.55 -2.71 21.12
C ILE A 81 21.12 -2.39 22.55
N THR A 82 22.08 -2.28 23.47
CA THR A 82 21.78 -1.95 24.87
C THR A 82 21.87 -0.44 25.12
N GLN A 83 21.16 0.08 26.13
CA GLN A 83 21.30 1.49 26.52
C GLN A 83 22.73 1.81 27.00
N ARG A 84 23.40 0.83 27.64
CA ARG A 84 24.79 0.94 28.09
C ARG A 84 25.78 1.00 26.93
N SER A 85 25.55 0.27 25.83
CA SER A 85 26.42 0.35 24.64
C SER A 85 26.32 1.71 23.98
N LEU A 86 25.12 2.28 23.81
CA LEU A 86 24.95 3.62 23.25
C LEU A 86 25.63 4.72 24.09
N ALA A 87 25.64 4.58 25.42
CA ALA A 87 26.36 5.48 26.30
C ALA A 87 27.89 5.32 26.20
N ARG A 88 28.37 4.07 26.13
CA ARG A 88 29.79 3.76 25.92
C ARG A 88 30.30 4.33 24.59
N ASP A 89 29.50 4.20 23.54
CA ASP A 89 29.81 4.67 22.19
C ASP A 89 29.59 6.19 22.02
N LYS A 90 29.29 6.89 23.11
CA LYS A 90 29.07 8.36 23.16
C LYS A 90 27.99 8.85 22.20
N VAL A 91 27.00 8.01 21.92
CA VAL A 91 25.83 8.34 21.09
C VAL A 91 24.86 9.20 21.90
N ILE A 92 24.49 8.72 23.09
CA ILE A 92 23.60 9.40 24.03
C ILE A 92 23.84 8.86 25.45
N ASN A 93 23.72 9.72 26.47
CA ASN A 93 23.78 9.26 27.87
C ASN A 93 22.59 8.35 28.18
N ALA A 94 22.81 7.26 28.93
CA ALA A 94 21.78 6.29 29.30
C ALA A 94 20.55 6.93 29.97
N GLY A 95 20.75 7.92 30.87
CA GLY A 95 19.65 8.63 31.51
C GLY A 95 18.80 9.44 30.51
N THR A 96 19.45 10.12 29.57
CA THR A 96 18.78 10.89 28.51
C THR A 96 18.04 9.97 27.53
N LEU A 97 18.62 8.82 27.20
CA LEU A 97 17.96 7.82 26.36
C LEU A 97 16.72 7.26 27.04
N ILE A 98 16.78 6.93 28.34
CA ILE A 98 15.63 6.43 29.10
C ILE A 98 14.52 7.49 29.15
N ALA A 99 14.88 8.75 29.42
CA ALA A 99 13.91 9.85 29.44
C ALA A 99 13.22 10.01 28.08
N PHE A 100 13.98 9.91 26.99
CA PHE A 100 13.42 9.97 25.64
C PHE A 100 12.56 8.75 25.29
N GLU A 101 13.02 7.52 25.57
CA GLU A 101 12.25 6.28 25.31
C GLU A 101 10.92 6.25 26.06
N LYS A 102 10.86 6.88 27.25
CA LYS A 102 9.65 7.04 28.06
C LYS A 102 8.79 8.24 27.65
N GLY A 103 9.19 9.01 26.64
CA GLY A 103 8.45 10.17 26.15
C GLY A 103 8.61 11.44 26.98
N ARG A 104 9.53 11.47 27.95
CA ARG A 104 9.69 12.56 28.93
C ARG A 104 10.57 13.71 28.42
N SER A 105 11.38 13.47 27.39
CA SER A 105 12.26 14.50 26.84
C SER A 105 12.56 14.28 25.36
N TRP A 106 12.82 15.36 24.63
CA TRP A 106 13.21 15.31 23.22
C TRP A 106 14.70 15.61 23.06
N PRO A 107 15.53 14.66 22.59
CA PRO A 107 16.96 14.89 22.37
C PRO A 107 17.24 15.98 21.33
N ARG A 108 18.42 16.60 21.41
CA ARG A 108 18.86 17.59 20.41
C ARG A 108 19.06 16.93 19.04
N ARG A 109 18.91 17.72 17.97
CA ARG A 109 19.02 17.26 16.57
C ARG A 109 20.30 16.45 16.27
N GLY A 110 21.45 16.87 16.82
CA GLY A 110 22.71 16.13 16.65
C GLY A 110 22.73 14.76 17.32
N THR A 111 22.05 14.61 18.46
CA THR A 111 21.90 13.32 19.17
C THR A 111 20.92 12.41 18.44
N LEU A 112 19.83 12.97 17.90
CA LEU A 112 18.87 12.23 17.07
C LEU A 112 19.53 11.66 15.82
N ALA A 113 20.36 12.44 15.13
CA ALA A 113 21.08 11.97 13.94
C ALA A 113 22.01 10.79 14.25
N LYS A 114 22.75 10.84 15.36
CA LYS A 114 23.60 9.72 15.80
C LYS A 114 22.79 8.47 16.18
N LEU A 115 21.61 8.67 16.80
CA LEU A 115 20.71 7.56 17.10
C LEU A 115 20.16 6.92 15.82
N GLU A 116 19.77 7.73 14.83
CA GLU A 116 19.29 7.23 13.53
C GLU A 116 20.36 6.39 12.82
N GLU A 117 21.61 6.86 12.81
CA GLU A 117 22.75 6.13 12.25
C GLU A 117 22.92 4.75 12.90
N VAL A 118 22.95 4.70 14.24
CA VAL A 118 23.14 3.45 14.99
C VAL A 118 21.93 2.50 14.88
N LEU A 119 20.73 3.03 14.67
CA LEU A 119 19.51 2.25 14.48
C LEU A 119 19.28 1.80 13.03
N ASN A 120 20.23 2.10 12.13
CA ASN A 120 20.10 1.89 10.68
C ASN A 120 18.83 2.55 10.11
N TRP A 121 18.53 3.76 10.56
CA TRP A 121 17.41 4.57 10.08
C TRP A 121 17.88 5.76 9.24
N PRO A 122 17.13 6.14 8.19
CA PRO A 122 17.42 7.37 7.45
C PRO A 122 17.36 8.60 8.35
N ALA A 123 18.14 9.63 8.02
CA ALA A 123 18.13 10.89 8.73
C ALA A 123 16.72 11.52 8.78
N GLY A 124 16.31 12.01 9.96
CA GLY A 124 15.01 12.63 10.20
C GLY A 124 13.85 11.65 10.45
N THR A 125 14.11 10.34 10.49
CA THR A 125 13.09 9.31 10.76
C THR A 125 12.48 9.43 12.14
N ILE A 126 13.26 9.75 13.17
CA ILE A 126 12.74 9.89 14.54
C ILE A 126 11.76 11.07 14.63
N THR A 127 12.10 12.20 13.99
CA THR A 127 11.22 13.38 13.89
C THR A 127 9.96 13.09 13.08
N ARG A 128 10.07 12.30 12.02
CA ARG A 128 8.92 11.88 11.21
C ARG A 128 7.93 11.03 12.02
N ILE A 129 8.44 10.09 12.81
CA ILE A 129 7.63 9.27 13.71
C ILE A 129 6.92 10.13 14.74
N ARG A 130 7.60 11.15 15.31
CA ARG A 130 6.97 12.11 16.21
C ARG A 130 5.73 12.73 15.58
N ASN A 131 5.84 13.20 14.34
CA ASN A 131 4.76 13.85 13.59
C ASN A 131 3.68 12.87 13.07
N GLY A 132 3.71 11.59 13.47
CA GLY A 132 2.72 10.58 13.08
C GLY A 132 3.03 9.81 11.79
N GLY A 133 4.20 10.02 11.17
CA GLY A 133 4.63 9.23 10.00
C GLY A 133 5.18 7.85 10.37
N SER A 134 5.24 6.93 9.40
CA SER A 134 5.81 5.59 9.57
C SER A 134 7.34 5.58 9.54
N VAL A 135 7.93 4.51 10.08
CA VAL A 135 9.36 4.23 9.99
C VAL A 135 9.69 3.86 8.54
N ALA A 136 10.30 4.78 7.82
CA ALA A 136 10.94 4.49 6.55
C ALA A 136 12.14 3.56 6.84
N VAL A 137 11.93 2.25 6.77
CA VAL A 137 13.05 1.30 6.71
C VAL A 137 13.88 1.72 5.50
N GLY A 138 15.22 1.74 5.63
CA GLY A 138 16.17 2.20 4.61
C GLY A 138 16.04 1.58 3.21
N ASN A 139 15.04 0.74 2.97
CA ASN A 139 14.54 0.40 1.65
C ASN A 139 13.95 1.61 0.92
N GLU A 140 13.20 2.51 1.56
CA GLU A 140 12.48 3.56 0.79
C GLU A 140 13.41 4.54 0.06
N VAL A 141 14.58 4.90 0.59
CA VAL A 141 15.48 5.84 -0.12
C VAL A 141 16.24 5.14 -1.23
N THR A 142 16.68 3.90 -1.04
CA THR A 142 17.38 3.14 -2.08
C THR A 142 16.41 2.62 -3.14
N GLU A 143 15.20 2.20 -2.73
CA GLU A 143 14.08 1.81 -3.58
C GLU A 143 13.56 3.01 -4.38
N VAL A 144 13.36 4.20 -3.78
CA VAL A 144 12.99 5.42 -4.51
C VAL A 144 14.12 5.88 -5.44
N LEU A 145 15.41 5.74 -5.09
CA LEU A 145 16.51 6.10 -5.99
C LEU A 145 16.66 5.08 -7.14
N THR A 146 16.42 3.80 -6.90
CA THR A 146 16.40 2.77 -7.96
C THR A 146 15.14 2.89 -8.82
N ASP A 147 13.96 3.14 -8.26
CA ASP A 147 12.72 3.33 -9.02
C ASP A 147 12.78 4.60 -9.87
N THR A 148 13.35 5.69 -9.35
CA THR A 148 13.45 6.96 -10.11
C THR A 148 14.41 6.86 -11.30
N VAL A 149 15.38 5.95 -11.30
CA VAL A 149 16.28 5.71 -12.45
C VAL A 149 15.78 4.54 -13.33
N GLN A 150 15.22 3.49 -12.72
CA GLN A 150 14.75 2.31 -13.41
C GLN A 150 13.46 2.58 -14.18
N ALA A 151 12.55 3.42 -13.65
CA ALA A 151 11.31 3.74 -14.34
C ALA A 151 11.53 4.51 -15.67
N PRO A 152 12.37 5.56 -15.75
CA PRO A 152 12.73 6.18 -17.02
C PRO A 152 13.42 5.22 -18.00
N LEU A 153 14.37 4.39 -17.54
CA LEU A 153 15.05 3.43 -18.41
C LEU A 153 14.09 2.35 -18.94
N MET A 154 13.16 1.88 -18.12
CA MET A 154 12.12 0.95 -18.56
C MET A 154 11.15 1.60 -19.54
N ALA A 155 10.80 2.88 -19.34
CA ALA A 155 10.01 3.64 -20.30
C ALA A 155 10.75 3.77 -21.65
N GLU A 156 12.05 4.09 -21.63
CA GLU A 156 12.89 4.19 -22.84
C GLU A 156 13.01 2.84 -23.56
N ALA A 157 13.17 1.73 -22.82
CA ALA A 157 13.17 0.39 -23.38
C ALA A 157 11.81 0.02 -24.02
N VAL A 158 10.70 0.39 -23.38
CA VAL A 158 9.36 0.21 -23.94
C VAL A 158 9.18 1.07 -25.20
N GLU A 159 9.64 2.32 -25.20
CA GLU A 159 9.58 3.21 -26.37
C GLU A 159 10.39 2.64 -27.55
N LEU A 160 11.60 2.12 -27.30
CA LEU A 160 12.42 1.47 -28.34
C LEU A 160 11.73 0.22 -28.90
N ALA A 161 11.15 -0.62 -28.05
CA ALA A 161 10.38 -1.78 -28.48
C ALA A 161 9.15 -1.37 -29.29
N MET A 162 8.46 -0.31 -28.87
CA MET A 162 7.32 0.27 -29.58
C MET A 162 7.71 0.84 -30.95
N HIS A 163 8.90 1.42 -31.10
CA HIS A 163 9.41 1.85 -32.40
C HIS A 163 9.59 0.66 -33.35
N SER A 164 10.22 -0.43 -32.88
CA SER A 164 10.39 -1.66 -33.65
C SER A 164 9.05 -2.31 -34.05
N ILE A 165 8.12 -2.41 -33.10
CA ILE A 165 6.75 -2.88 -33.37
C ILE A 165 6.03 -1.95 -34.35
N GLY A 166 6.25 -0.64 -34.23
CA GLY A 166 5.75 0.37 -35.16
C GLY A 166 6.13 0.06 -36.60
N THR A 167 7.42 -0.19 -36.84
CA THR A 167 7.95 -0.61 -38.14
C THR A 167 7.32 -1.92 -38.64
N ALA A 168 7.19 -2.93 -37.76
CA ALA A 168 6.59 -4.21 -38.13
C ALA A 168 5.11 -4.07 -38.53
N VAL A 169 4.33 -3.27 -37.79
CA VAL A 169 2.92 -3.00 -38.13
C VAL A 169 2.78 -2.22 -39.43
N SER A 170 3.68 -1.29 -39.72
CA SER A 170 3.68 -0.55 -40.99
C SER A 170 4.04 -1.42 -42.19
N ALA A 171 4.70 -2.56 -41.98
CA ALA A 171 5.03 -3.54 -43.01
C ALA A 171 3.90 -4.58 -43.24
N LEU A 172 2.85 -4.57 -42.41
CA LEU A 172 1.72 -5.48 -42.59
C LEU A 172 0.97 -5.18 -43.89
N PRO A 173 0.47 -6.21 -44.59
CA PRO A 173 -0.37 -6.03 -45.76
C PRO A 173 -1.74 -5.43 -45.38
N ASP A 174 -2.62 -5.30 -46.36
CA ASP A 174 -4.01 -4.93 -46.14
C ASP A 174 -4.74 -6.02 -45.30
N PRO A 175 -5.68 -5.67 -44.40
CA PRO A 175 -6.44 -6.65 -43.61
C PRO A 175 -7.17 -7.72 -44.43
N SER A 176 -7.56 -7.40 -45.67
CA SER A 176 -8.19 -8.35 -46.60
C SER A 176 -7.22 -9.37 -47.19
N ASP A 177 -5.91 -9.16 -47.08
CA ASP A 177 -4.88 -10.09 -47.53
C ASP A 177 -4.89 -11.38 -46.66
N PRO A 178 -4.94 -12.58 -47.27
CA PRO A 178 -4.90 -13.85 -46.51
C PRO A 178 -3.65 -14.04 -45.63
N GLY A 179 -2.56 -13.33 -45.94
CA GLY A 179 -1.32 -13.31 -45.17
C GLY A 179 -1.37 -12.39 -43.95
N PHE A 180 -2.36 -11.50 -43.84
CA PHE A 180 -2.44 -10.49 -42.78
C PHE A 180 -2.46 -11.13 -41.39
N THR A 181 -3.43 -12.00 -41.11
CA THR A 181 -3.61 -12.58 -39.77
C THR A 181 -2.36 -13.33 -39.31
N ARG A 182 -1.74 -14.11 -40.20
CA ARG A 182 -0.49 -14.83 -39.90
C ARG A 182 0.63 -13.89 -39.46
N GLN A 183 0.73 -12.72 -40.07
CA GLN A 183 1.78 -11.74 -39.76
C GLN A 183 1.42 -10.86 -38.54
N ALA A 184 0.14 -10.54 -38.36
CA ALA A 184 -0.34 -9.69 -37.27
C ALA A 184 -0.34 -10.41 -35.90
N THR A 185 -0.71 -11.70 -35.86
CA THR A 185 -0.76 -12.51 -34.63
C THR A 185 0.53 -12.46 -33.78
N PRO A 186 1.75 -12.70 -34.31
CA PRO A 186 2.97 -12.59 -33.49
C PRO A 186 3.25 -11.16 -33.01
N ILE A 187 2.88 -10.14 -33.77
CA ILE A 187 3.03 -8.73 -33.35
C ILE A 187 2.08 -8.42 -32.18
N LEU A 188 0.83 -8.89 -32.26
CA LEU A 188 -0.15 -8.78 -31.18
C LEU A 188 0.32 -9.52 -29.91
N ALA A 189 0.95 -10.68 -30.05
CA ALA A 189 1.55 -11.39 -28.92
C ALA A 189 2.68 -10.59 -28.26
N ASN A 190 3.58 -10.00 -29.06
CA ASN A 190 4.64 -9.13 -28.56
C ASN A 190 4.10 -7.89 -27.84
N LEU A 191 3.03 -7.27 -28.38
CA LEU A 191 2.34 -6.15 -27.73
C LEU A 191 1.73 -6.54 -26.38
N ARG A 192 1.11 -7.72 -26.26
CA ARG A 192 0.60 -8.25 -24.98
C ARG A 192 1.72 -8.49 -23.95
N GLN A 193 2.85 -9.03 -24.40
CA GLN A 193 4.03 -9.18 -23.55
C GLN A 193 4.55 -7.82 -23.07
N LEU A 194 4.63 -6.85 -23.98
CA LEU A 194 5.08 -5.50 -23.66
C LEU A 194 4.11 -4.78 -22.71
N GLU A 195 2.80 -4.97 -22.88
CA GLU A 195 1.78 -4.45 -21.96
C GLU A 195 1.98 -5.03 -20.56
N THR A 196 2.24 -6.35 -20.45
CA THR A 196 2.49 -7.00 -19.15
C THR A 196 3.70 -6.38 -18.44
N VAL A 197 4.80 -6.16 -19.17
CA VAL A 197 6.01 -5.52 -18.64
C VAL A 197 5.74 -4.06 -18.23
N ALA A 198 5.11 -3.28 -19.10
CA ALA A 198 4.80 -1.88 -18.84
C ALA A 198 3.79 -1.70 -17.70
N ALA A 199 2.79 -2.57 -17.57
CA ALA A 199 1.82 -2.55 -16.49
C ALA A 199 2.44 -2.94 -15.15
N ASN A 200 3.36 -3.91 -15.14
CA ASN A 200 4.15 -4.23 -13.95
C ASN A 200 5.03 -3.04 -13.53
N ALA A 201 5.71 -2.40 -14.48
CA ALA A 201 6.51 -1.21 -14.22
C ALA A 201 5.65 -0.05 -13.68
N ALA A 202 4.49 0.23 -14.30
CA ALA A 202 3.60 1.30 -13.89
C ALA A 202 3.01 1.10 -12.48
N ARG A 203 2.77 -0.15 -12.08
CA ARG A 203 2.29 -0.48 -10.72
C ARG A 203 3.35 -0.20 -9.65
N ASN A 204 4.63 -0.35 -9.99
CA ASN A 204 5.73 -0.20 -9.05
C ASN A 204 6.27 1.25 -9.03
N ALA A 205 6.38 1.90 -10.19
CA ALA A 205 6.95 3.24 -10.37
C ALA A 205 5.96 4.38 -10.02
N ARG A 206 5.61 4.53 -8.74
CA ARG A 206 4.71 5.61 -8.29
C ARG A 206 5.33 6.99 -8.52
N GLY A 207 4.59 7.87 -9.20
CA GLY A 207 5.02 9.26 -9.42
C GLY A 207 5.87 9.49 -10.66
N THR A 208 6.01 8.50 -11.55
CA THR A 208 6.75 8.63 -12.82
C THR A 208 5.79 8.58 -14.02
N PRO A 209 5.40 9.73 -14.61
CA PRO A 209 4.43 9.76 -15.72
C PRO A 209 4.88 9.03 -16.99
N SER A 210 6.19 8.94 -17.27
CA SER A 210 6.71 8.34 -18.51
C SER A 210 6.31 6.87 -18.67
N VAL A 211 6.31 6.08 -17.58
CA VAL A 211 5.92 4.66 -17.62
C VAL A 211 4.43 4.50 -17.93
N VAL A 212 3.59 5.37 -17.36
CA VAL A 212 2.14 5.36 -17.63
C VAL A 212 1.85 5.77 -19.08
N LEU A 213 2.57 6.76 -19.61
CA LEU A 213 2.46 7.18 -21.00
C LEU A 213 2.93 6.07 -21.96
N ALA A 214 4.01 5.37 -21.63
CA ALA A 214 4.49 4.21 -22.38
C ALA A 214 3.44 3.08 -22.38
N LEU A 215 2.87 2.73 -21.21
CA LEU A 215 1.78 1.76 -21.11
C LEU A 215 0.56 2.17 -21.95
N SER A 216 0.17 3.45 -21.91
CA SER A 216 -0.91 4.00 -22.73
C SER A 216 -0.62 3.90 -24.22
N ALA A 217 0.62 4.13 -24.65
CA ALA A 217 1.04 3.95 -26.04
C ALA A 217 0.95 2.48 -26.50
N VAL A 218 1.40 1.54 -25.66
CA VAL A 218 1.30 0.10 -25.94
C VAL A 218 -0.15 -0.32 -26.11
N ARG A 219 -1.02 0.05 -25.16
CA ARG A 219 -2.46 -0.28 -25.19
C ARG A 219 -3.15 0.27 -26.43
N ARG A 220 -2.91 1.53 -26.78
CA ARG A 220 -3.48 2.13 -28.00
C ARG A 220 -3.06 1.37 -29.24
N ARG A 221 -1.77 1.03 -29.37
CA ARG A 221 -1.26 0.28 -30.53
C ARG A 221 -1.82 -1.13 -30.60
N TYR A 222 -1.94 -1.82 -29.47
CA TYR A 222 -2.59 -3.12 -29.39
C TYR A 222 -4.05 -3.02 -29.86
N ASN A 223 -4.81 -2.06 -29.35
CA ASN A 223 -6.21 -1.86 -29.73
C ASN A 223 -6.35 -1.58 -31.23
N GLU A 224 -5.56 -0.64 -31.77
CA GLU A 224 -5.56 -0.31 -33.20
C GLU A 224 -5.28 -1.54 -34.08
N LEU A 225 -4.27 -2.34 -33.72
CA LEU A 225 -3.92 -3.54 -34.48
C LEU A 225 -4.96 -4.65 -34.33
N MET A 226 -5.52 -4.84 -33.13
CA MET A 226 -6.60 -5.81 -32.90
C MET A 226 -7.85 -5.48 -33.70
N LEU A 227 -8.25 -4.21 -33.77
CA LEU A 227 -9.40 -3.77 -34.56
C LEU A 227 -9.17 -4.03 -36.05
N ARG A 228 -7.99 -3.67 -36.58
CA ARG A 228 -7.60 -4.01 -37.96
C ARG A 228 -7.57 -5.52 -38.21
N ALA A 229 -7.12 -6.31 -37.24
CA ALA A 229 -7.10 -7.76 -37.37
C ALA A 229 -8.50 -8.38 -37.37
N ALA A 230 -9.43 -7.81 -36.60
CA ALA A 230 -10.83 -8.25 -36.57
C ALA A 230 -11.55 -8.08 -37.93
N GLU A 231 -11.11 -7.12 -38.76
CA GLU A 231 -11.63 -6.91 -40.12
C GLU A 231 -11.15 -7.96 -41.13
N SER A 232 -10.13 -8.76 -40.80
CA SER A 232 -9.63 -9.77 -41.72
C SER A 232 -10.63 -10.90 -41.93
N PRO A 233 -10.85 -11.38 -43.17
CA PRO A 233 -11.63 -12.59 -43.42
C PRO A 233 -11.08 -13.84 -42.72
N SER A 234 -9.80 -13.80 -42.36
CA SER A 234 -9.08 -14.88 -41.68
C SER A 234 -8.86 -14.64 -40.18
N ALA A 235 -9.54 -13.64 -39.61
CA ALA A 235 -9.39 -13.24 -38.20
C ALA A 235 -9.63 -14.42 -37.24
N THR A 236 -8.82 -14.49 -36.18
CA THR A 236 -8.97 -15.52 -35.14
C THR A 236 -10.24 -15.29 -34.32
N LEU A 237 -10.70 -16.30 -33.57
CA LEU A 237 -11.86 -16.17 -32.67
C LEU A 237 -11.69 -14.98 -31.71
N GLY A 238 -10.51 -14.85 -31.11
CA GLY A 238 -10.15 -13.75 -30.21
C GLY A 238 -10.22 -12.38 -30.87
N GLN A 239 -9.66 -12.25 -32.07
CA GLN A 239 -9.70 -11.00 -32.83
C GLN A 239 -11.14 -10.61 -33.18
N ARG A 240 -11.95 -11.57 -33.64
CA ARG A 240 -13.36 -11.34 -34.00
C ARG A 240 -14.21 -10.91 -32.81
N VAL A 241 -14.10 -11.59 -31.67
CA VAL A 241 -14.87 -11.21 -30.47
C VAL A 241 -14.41 -9.87 -29.91
N TYR A 242 -13.10 -9.63 -29.92
CA TYR A 242 -12.54 -8.34 -29.52
C TYR A 242 -13.12 -7.22 -30.37
N GLY A 243 -13.08 -7.35 -31.71
CA GLY A 243 -13.64 -6.35 -32.62
C GLY A 243 -15.13 -6.12 -32.39
N ALA A 244 -15.92 -7.21 -32.36
CA ALA A 244 -17.38 -7.14 -32.18
C ALA A 244 -17.80 -6.49 -30.87
N ARG A 245 -17.12 -6.78 -29.75
CA ARG A 245 -17.44 -6.14 -28.47
C ARG A 245 -17.05 -4.67 -28.44
N HIS A 246 -15.95 -4.27 -29.11
CA HIS A 246 -15.53 -2.88 -29.15
C HIS A 246 -16.44 -2.02 -30.01
N SER A 247 -16.93 -2.54 -31.15
CA SER A 247 -17.92 -1.84 -31.96
C SER A 247 -19.25 -1.67 -31.21
N ALA A 248 -19.57 -2.59 -30.31
CA ALA A 248 -20.75 -2.54 -29.44
C ALA A 248 -20.50 -1.83 -28.09
N GLU A 249 -19.31 -1.26 -27.88
CA GLU A 249 -18.89 -0.59 -26.63
C GLU A 249 -19.02 -1.44 -25.36
N LEU A 250 -18.92 -2.77 -25.48
CA LEU A 250 -19.04 -3.70 -24.36
C LEU A 250 -17.69 -3.93 -23.66
N SER A 251 -17.73 -3.90 -22.33
CA SER A 251 -16.64 -4.41 -21.50
C SER A 251 -16.48 -5.92 -21.66
N VAL A 252 -15.30 -6.43 -21.29
CA VAL A 252 -15.04 -7.88 -21.29
C VAL A 252 -16.03 -8.63 -20.38
N GLU A 253 -16.41 -8.05 -19.25
CA GLU A 253 -17.34 -8.67 -18.30
C GLU A 253 -18.76 -8.73 -18.89
N GLU A 254 -19.23 -7.65 -19.50
CA GLU A 254 -20.55 -7.61 -20.17
C GLU A 254 -20.62 -8.59 -21.34
N ALA A 255 -19.58 -8.64 -22.18
CA ALA A 255 -19.49 -9.59 -23.29
C ALA A 255 -19.44 -11.05 -22.79
N ALA A 256 -18.71 -11.34 -21.72
CA ALA A 256 -18.65 -12.68 -21.13
C ALA A 256 -20.01 -13.11 -20.59
N ASN A 257 -20.69 -12.21 -19.86
CA ASN A 257 -22.06 -12.43 -19.38
C ASN A 257 -23.05 -12.64 -20.53
N ALA A 258 -22.96 -11.86 -21.60
CA ALA A 258 -23.82 -11.99 -22.78
C ALA A 258 -23.58 -13.32 -23.54
N ALA A 259 -22.33 -13.79 -23.62
CA ALA A 259 -22.00 -15.09 -24.19
C ALA A 259 -22.31 -16.26 -23.24
N GLY A 260 -22.56 -16.02 -21.95
CA GLY A 260 -22.74 -17.09 -20.96
C GLY A 260 -21.44 -17.86 -20.64
N VAL A 261 -20.29 -17.19 -20.74
CA VAL A 261 -18.96 -17.75 -20.40
C VAL A 261 -18.34 -16.96 -19.25
N SER A 262 -17.25 -17.47 -18.66
CA SER A 262 -16.51 -16.70 -17.65
C SER A 262 -15.70 -15.58 -18.30
N THR A 263 -15.48 -14.50 -17.54
CA THR A 263 -14.57 -13.40 -17.92
C THR A 263 -13.18 -13.91 -18.29
N GLU A 264 -12.65 -14.89 -17.55
CA GLU A 264 -11.35 -15.51 -17.81
C GLU A 264 -11.34 -16.25 -19.16
N THR A 265 -12.39 -17.02 -19.48
CA THR A 265 -12.50 -17.72 -20.77
C THR A 265 -12.57 -16.75 -21.94
N LEU A 266 -13.25 -15.62 -21.80
CA LEU A 266 -13.28 -14.61 -22.85
C LEU A 266 -11.90 -13.94 -23.03
N LEU A 267 -11.21 -13.63 -21.93
CA LEU A 267 -9.84 -13.11 -21.94
C LEU A 267 -8.85 -14.11 -22.55
N ASP A 268 -9.02 -15.40 -22.30
CA ASP A 268 -8.25 -16.48 -22.93
C ASP A 268 -8.46 -16.50 -24.44
N ALA A 269 -9.72 -16.41 -24.89
CA ALA A 269 -10.04 -16.32 -26.31
C ALA A 269 -9.39 -15.09 -26.97
N GLU A 270 -9.55 -13.89 -26.39
CA GLU A 270 -8.94 -12.63 -26.90
C GLU A 270 -7.39 -12.69 -26.93
N ALA A 271 -6.80 -13.43 -25.99
CA ALA A 271 -5.35 -13.64 -25.94
C ALA A 271 -4.86 -14.81 -26.81
N GLU A 272 -5.75 -15.43 -27.60
CA GLU A 272 -5.47 -16.60 -28.45
C GLU A 272 -4.98 -17.82 -27.67
N ARG A 273 -5.38 -17.93 -26.40
CA ARG A 273 -5.18 -19.13 -25.59
C ARG A 273 -6.28 -20.16 -25.91
N PRO A 274 -5.99 -21.48 -25.75
CA PRO A 274 -6.99 -22.51 -25.96
C PRO A 274 -8.19 -22.31 -25.04
N VAL A 275 -9.40 -22.39 -25.60
CA VAL A 275 -10.67 -22.33 -24.86
C VAL A 275 -11.52 -23.57 -25.14
N PRO A 276 -12.41 -23.97 -24.21
CA PRO A 276 -13.30 -25.12 -24.40
C PRO A 276 -14.19 -25.00 -25.66
N PRO A 277 -14.51 -26.12 -26.35
CA PRO A 277 -15.30 -26.07 -27.59
C PRO A 277 -16.70 -25.48 -27.44
N ASP A 278 -17.36 -25.69 -26.31
CA ASP A 278 -18.63 -25.08 -25.94
C ASP A 278 -18.52 -23.56 -25.80
N ALA A 279 -17.44 -23.07 -25.18
CA ALA A 279 -17.15 -21.64 -25.13
C ALA A 279 -16.87 -21.05 -26.53
N VAL A 280 -16.19 -21.78 -27.42
CA VAL A 280 -16.01 -21.37 -28.83
C VAL A 280 -17.36 -21.18 -29.52
N ALA A 281 -18.31 -22.10 -29.32
CA ALA A 281 -19.64 -21.99 -29.91
C ALA A 281 -20.39 -20.77 -29.36
N ALA A 282 -20.39 -20.59 -28.04
CA ALA A 282 -21.03 -19.45 -27.37
C ALA A 282 -20.47 -18.09 -27.83
N ILE A 283 -19.14 -17.97 -27.93
CA ILE A 283 -18.48 -16.75 -28.41
C ILE A 283 -18.83 -16.48 -29.88
N ASN A 284 -18.89 -17.51 -30.74
CA ASN A 284 -19.32 -17.31 -32.13
C ASN A 284 -20.79 -16.84 -32.22
N THR A 285 -21.67 -17.34 -31.36
CA THR A 285 -23.06 -16.86 -31.28
C THR A 285 -23.11 -15.38 -30.88
N LEU A 286 -22.34 -14.97 -29.87
CA LEU A 286 -22.25 -13.56 -29.47
C LEU A 286 -21.76 -12.68 -30.63
N ILE A 287 -20.66 -13.08 -31.30
CA ILE A 287 -20.13 -12.33 -32.46
C ILE A 287 -21.21 -12.14 -33.53
N ALA A 288 -21.97 -13.20 -33.85
CA ALA A 288 -23.02 -13.12 -34.85
C ALA A 288 -24.16 -12.17 -34.42
N GLN A 289 -24.51 -12.14 -33.13
CA GLN A 289 -25.53 -11.22 -32.60
C GLN A 289 -25.09 -9.76 -32.67
N LEU A 290 -23.84 -9.47 -32.28
CA LEU A 290 -23.26 -8.12 -32.31
C LEU A 290 -23.01 -7.60 -33.72
N ALA A 291 -22.84 -8.49 -34.71
CA ALA A 291 -22.69 -8.08 -36.12
C ALA A 291 -24.03 -7.66 -36.77
N MET A 292 -25.17 -7.95 -36.13
CA MET A 292 -26.51 -7.61 -36.63
C MET A 292 -27.09 -6.32 -36.03
N SER A 293 -26.47 -5.75 -35.00
CA SER A 293 -26.86 -4.50 -34.33
C SER A 293 -26.19 -3.29 -34.97
#